data_AF-A0A963MEH7-F1
#
_entry.id   AF-A0A963MEH7-F1
#
_cell.length_a   1.000
_cell.length_b   1.000
_cell.length_c   1.000
_cell.angle_alpha   90.00
_cell.angle_beta   90.00
_cell.angle_gamma   90.00
#
_symmetry.space_group_name_H-M   'P 1'
#
loop_
_entity.id
_entity.type
_entity.pdbx_description
1 polymer ?
#
loop_
_entity_poly.entity_id
_entity_poly.type
_entity_poly.pdbx_seq_one_letter_code
_entity_poly.pdbx_strand_id
1 'polypeptide(L)'
;MGDKASLFGISIDALDMQGAVGVLERWVHHGRKDCKYVVTPNVDHVVKLSRDEAFLDAYRHADLVVADGKPIVFAARLLGMPLPGTVPGSDLVPALFEHFEKTAQPLRVFLLGAGDGVGVRAARKIEDQWPHVEVVGVMSPAVGFEHRVLECDEICDRIILSTPDVLVLGLGAPKQELWIRRFQERLPVAAALCVGATIDFLAGEKSRAPKIFRTLGLEWMHRMLSEPRRLLRRYAYDAWVFPRLFVREWMLRK
;
A
#
# COMPACT_ATOMS: atom_id res chain seq x y z
N MET A 1 -19.82 6.75 3.78
CA MET A 1 -18.56 7.10 3.09
C MET A 1 -18.12 8.44 3.62
N GLY A 2 -16.88 8.54 4.12
CA GLY A 2 -16.36 9.76 4.76
C GLY A 2 -15.96 10.82 3.74
N ASP A 3 -15.54 11.98 4.25
CA ASP A 3 -15.01 13.06 3.43
C ASP A 3 -13.79 12.58 2.61
N LYS A 4 -13.64 13.13 1.40
CA LYS A 4 -12.50 12.87 0.52
C LYS A 4 -11.80 14.19 0.17
N ALA A 5 -10.48 14.17 0.17
CA ALA A 5 -9.65 15.23 -0.39
C ALA A 5 -9.28 14.85 -1.83
N SER A 6 -9.88 15.50 -2.82
CA SER A 6 -9.45 15.36 -4.21
C SER A 6 -8.24 16.24 -4.43
N LEU A 7 -7.07 15.71 -4.77
CA LEU A 7 -5.86 16.47 -5.12
C LEU A 7 -4.94 15.63 -6.00
N PHE A 8 -4.16 16.28 -6.89
CA PHE A 8 -3.23 15.60 -7.80
C PHE A 8 -3.90 14.58 -8.73
N GLY A 9 -5.17 14.81 -9.09
CA GLY A 9 -5.95 13.94 -9.97
C GLY A 9 -6.52 12.67 -9.32
N ILE A 10 -6.33 12.49 -8.01
CA ILE A 10 -6.84 11.36 -7.22
C ILE A 10 -7.74 11.85 -6.07
N SER A 11 -8.57 10.97 -5.52
CA SER A 11 -9.39 11.26 -4.33
C SER A 11 -8.88 10.45 -3.14
N ILE A 12 -8.30 11.13 -2.15
CA ILE A 12 -7.77 10.54 -0.93
C ILE A 12 -8.85 10.56 0.15
N ASP A 13 -9.16 9.40 0.73
CA ASP A 13 -10.10 9.25 1.82
C ASP A 13 -9.55 9.90 3.10
N ALA A 14 -10.35 10.75 3.74
CA ALA A 14 -10.00 11.44 4.98
C ALA A 14 -10.16 10.49 6.18
N LEU A 15 -9.28 9.50 6.26
CA LEU A 15 -9.24 8.50 7.33
C LEU A 15 -7.91 8.52 8.07
N ASP A 16 -7.98 8.26 9.37
CA ASP A 16 -6.81 7.87 10.16
C ASP A 16 -6.60 6.35 10.12
N MET A 17 -5.59 5.87 10.85
CA MET A 17 -5.24 4.44 10.86
C MET A 17 -6.40 3.57 11.36
N GLN A 18 -7.12 4.01 12.40
CA GLN A 18 -8.23 3.24 12.96
C GLN A 18 -9.40 3.20 11.97
N GLY A 19 -9.72 4.32 11.33
CA GLY A 19 -10.73 4.40 10.28
C GLY A 19 -10.41 3.49 9.09
N ALA A 20 -9.15 3.46 8.65
CA ALA A 20 -8.70 2.58 7.58
C ALA A 20 -8.84 1.09 7.96
N VAL A 21 -8.39 0.69 9.15
CA VAL A 21 -8.56 -0.69 9.66
C VAL A 21 -10.04 -1.07 9.73
N GLY A 22 -10.91 -0.18 10.24
CA GLY A 22 -12.35 -0.45 10.30
C GLY A 22 -13.01 -0.57 8.92
N VAL A 23 -12.49 0.08 7.88
CA VAL A 23 -12.94 -0.16 6.49
C VAL A 23 -12.55 -1.57 6.05
N LEU A 24 -11.32 -2.00 6.29
CA LEU A 24 -10.81 -3.32 5.90
C LEU A 24 -11.52 -4.46 6.63
N GLU A 25 -11.75 -4.31 7.93
CA GLU A 25 -12.54 -5.24 8.72
C GLU A 25 -13.93 -5.44 8.10
N ARG A 26 -14.62 -4.35 7.74
CA ARG A 26 -15.94 -4.45 7.10
C ARG A 26 -15.88 -5.17 5.75
N TRP A 27 -14.81 -4.98 4.97
CA TRP A 27 -14.64 -5.69 3.70
C TRP A 27 -14.43 -7.18 3.93
N VAL A 28 -13.54 -7.56 4.85
CA VAL A 28 -13.32 -8.96 5.24
C VAL A 28 -14.63 -9.62 5.67
N HIS A 29 -15.44 -8.93 6.49
CA HIS A 29 -16.75 -9.43 6.92
C HIS A 29 -17.82 -9.52 5.84
N HIS A 30 -17.79 -8.64 4.82
CA HIS A 30 -18.69 -8.76 3.66
C HIS A 30 -18.33 -9.97 2.78
N GLY A 31 -17.12 -10.50 2.93
CA GLY A 31 -16.64 -11.68 2.26
C GLY A 31 -15.98 -11.41 0.92
N ARG A 32 -15.63 -12.51 0.24
CA ARG A 32 -14.70 -12.55 -0.90
C ARG A 32 -15.38 -12.44 -2.27
N LYS A 33 -16.47 -11.66 -2.36
CA LYS A 33 -17.28 -11.54 -3.59
C LYS A 33 -16.61 -10.64 -4.63
N ASP A 34 -16.12 -9.49 -4.18
CA ASP A 34 -15.50 -8.47 -5.03
C ASP A 34 -14.16 -8.07 -4.41
N CYS A 35 -13.07 -8.21 -5.17
CA CYS A 35 -11.75 -7.75 -4.73
C CYS A 35 -11.69 -6.24 -4.72
N LYS A 36 -11.65 -5.69 -3.51
CA LYS A 36 -11.41 -4.26 -3.28
C LYS A 36 -9.94 -4.03 -3.03
N TYR A 37 -9.38 -2.93 -3.52
CA TYR A 37 -7.96 -2.66 -3.31
C TYR A 37 -7.66 -1.29 -2.72
N VAL A 38 -6.58 -1.28 -1.94
CA VAL A 38 -6.09 -0.13 -1.21
C VAL A 38 -4.79 0.36 -1.81
N VAL A 39 -4.69 1.66 -2.03
CA VAL A 39 -3.47 2.33 -2.46
C VAL A 39 -3.07 3.42 -1.47
N THR A 40 -1.75 3.62 -1.33
CA THR A 40 -1.16 4.48 -0.31
C THR A 40 -0.22 5.53 -0.94
N PRO A 41 -0.76 6.62 -1.54
CA PRO A 41 0.07 7.56 -2.27
C PRO A 41 1.00 8.33 -1.33
N ASN A 42 2.29 8.28 -1.62
CA ASN A 42 3.31 9.21 -1.12
C ASN A 42 3.79 10.14 -2.24
N VAL A 43 4.79 10.97 -1.96
CA VAL A 43 5.31 11.99 -2.91
C VAL A 43 5.72 11.38 -4.25
N ASP A 44 6.44 10.25 -4.24
CA ASP A 44 6.88 9.56 -5.47
C ASP A 44 5.71 9.06 -6.29
N HIS A 45 4.65 8.61 -5.62
CA HIS A 45 3.43 8.17 -6.29
C HIS A 45 2.76 9.36 -6.97
N VAL A 46 2.61 10.49 -6.28
CA VAL A 46 2.06 11.74 -6.87
C VAL A 46 2.88 12.19 -8.09
N VAL A 47 4.21 12.11 -8.00
CA VAL A 47 5.09 12.46 -9.13
C VAL A 47 4.88 11.51 -10.31
N LYS A 48 4.78 10.20 -10.08
CA LYS A 48 4.49 9.20 -11.12
C LYS A 48 3.10 9.37 -11.73
N LEU A 49 2.07 9.59 -10.90
CA LEU A 49 0.68 9.83 -11.32
C LEU A 49 0.56 10.99 -12.30
N SER A 50 1.39 12.03 -12.15
CA SER A 50 1.40 13.18 -13.06
C SER A 50 1.91 12.89 -14.48
N ARG A 51 2.46 11.69 -14.72
CA ARG A 51 3.16 11.31 -15.96
C ARG A 51 2.72 9.96 -16.55
N ASP A 52 1.98 9.18 -15.78
CA ASP A 52 1.57 7.82 -16.15
C ASP A 52 0.04 7.70 -15.99
N GLU A 53 -0.68 7.77 -17.11
CA GLU A 53 -2.14 7.73 -17.11
C GLU A 53 -2.67 6.36 -16.67
N ALA A 54 -1.96 5.26 -16.96
CA ALA A 54 -2.37 3.94 -16.51
C ALA A 54 -2.26 3.81 -14.99
N PHE A 55 -1.22 4.41 -14.41
CA PHE A 55 -1.07 4.48 -12.96
C PHE A 55 -2.14 5.39 -12.33
N LEU A 56 -2.49 6.50 -12.98
CA LEU A 56 -3.58 7.36 -12.55
C LEU A 56 -4.95 6.67 -12.60
N ASP A 57 -5.21 5.91 -13.66
CA ASP A 57 -6.41 5.09 -13.79
C ASP A 57 -6.51 4.06 -12.65
N ALA A 58 -5.41 3.39 -12.32
CA ALA A 58 -5.35 2.46 -11.21
C ALA A 58 -5.63 3.14 -9.85
N TYR A 59 -5.32 4.42 -9.67
CA TYR A 59 -5.71 5.14 -8.45
C TYR A 59 -7.18 5.57 -8.46
N ARG A 60 -7.71 5.99 -9.61
CA ARG A 60 -9.11 6.41 -9.75
C ARG A 60 -10.10 5.26 -9.48
N HIS A 61 -9.68 4.03 -9.77
CA HIS A 61 -10.47 2.83 -9.54
C HIS A 61 -10.24 2.16 -8.18
N ALA A 62 -9.33 2.68 -7.35
CA ALA A 62 -9.08 2.11 -6.03
C ALA A 62 -10.26 2.36 -5.08
N ASP A 63 -10.63 1.34 -4.32
CA ASP A 63 -11.74 1.40 -3.36
C ASP A 63 -11.41 2.21 -2.11
N LEU A 64 -10.13 2.28 -1.76
CA LEU A 64 -9.62 3.05 -0.64
C LEU A 64 -8.26 3.67 -0.96
N VAL A 65 -8.16 4.99 -0.85
CA VAL A 65 -6.93 5.74 -1.09
C VAL A 65 -6.57 6.47 0.20
N VAL A 66 -5.49 6.07 0.88
CA VAL A 66 -5.11 6.69 2.18
C VAL A 66 -3.72 7.29 2.14
N ALA A 67 -3.55 8.50 2.69
CA ALA A 67 -2.31 9.25 2.55
C ALA A 67 -1.10 8.57 3.21
N ASP A 68 -0.05 8.35 2.43
CA ASP A 68 1.24 7.87 2.93
C ASP A 68 2.24 9.04 3.03
N GLY A 69 2.56 9.42 4.26
CA GLY A 69 3.57 10.42 4.56
C GLY A 69 3.07 11.86 4.75
N LYS A 70 3.80 12.58 5.60
CA LYS A 70 3.45 13.95 6.01
C LYS A 70 3.35 14.97 4.87
N PRO A 71 4.18 14.93 3.80
CA PRO A 71 4.08 15.91 2.72
C PRO A 71 2.70 15.92 2.03
N ILE A 72 2.06 14.75 1.91
CA ILE A 72 0.71 14.64 1.32
C ILE A 72 -0.33 15.28 2.24
N VAL A 73 -0.29 14.94 3.54
CA VAL A 73 -1.20 15.52 4.55
C VAL A 73 -1.03 17.04 4.65
N PHE A 74 0.22 17.52 4.60
CA PHE A 74 0.54 18.94 4.62
C PHE A 74 0.01 19.67 3.39
N ALA A 75 0.24 19.11 2.18
CA ALA A 75 -0.29 19.66 0.94
C ALA A 75 -1.82 19.75 0.98
N ALA A 76 -2.50 18.68 1.41
CA ALA A 76 -3.96 18.65 1.53
C ALA A 76 -4.48 19.74 2.49
N ARG A 77 -3.82 19.91 3.65
CA ARG A 77 -4.13 20.99 4.61
C ARG A 77 -3.98 22.39 4.00
N LEU A 78 -2.89 22.66 3.28
CA LEU A 78 -2.68 23.96 2.64
C LEU A 78 -3.70 24.27 1.53
N LEU A 79 -4.23 23.23 0.89
CA LEU A 79 -5.28 23.34 -0.14
C LEU A 79 -6.70 23.37 0.45
N GLY A 80 -6.85 23.47 1.77
CA GLY A 80 -8.15 23.56 2.45
C GLY A 80 -8.89 22.24 2.60
N MET A 81 -8.22 21.09 2.39
CA MET A 81 -8.79 19.75 2.52
C MET A 81 -7.99 18.94 3.55
N PRO A 82 -8.11 19.25 4.85
CA PRO A 82 -7.29 18.61 5.87
C PRO A 82 -7.56 17.10 5.93
N LEU A 83 -6.50 16.31 5.86
CA LEU A 83 -6.54 14.88 6.15
C LEU A 83 -6.27 14.62 7.64
N PRO A 84 -6.91 13.62 8.28
CA PRO A 84 -6.76 13.36 9.72
C PRO A 84 -5.35 12.95 10.13
N GLY A 85 -4.62 12.29 9.23
CA GLY A 85 -3.27 11.82 9.49
C GLY A 85 -2.70 11.03 8.32
N THR A 86 -1.60 10.33 8.58
CA THR A 86 -0.97 9.42 7.63
C THR A 86 -1.37 7.98 7.94
N VAL A 87 -1.59 7.19 6.89
CA VAL A 87 -1.83 5.75 6.96
C VAL A 87 -0.82 5.04 6.04
N PRO A 88 0.46 4.93 6.45
CA PRO A 88 1.46 4.23 5.66
C PRO A 88 1.08 2.75 5.52
N GLY A 89 1.22 2.18 4.32
CA GLY A 89 0.94 0.76 4.09
C GLY A 89 1.72 -0.18 5.03
N SER A 90 2.95 0.21 5.37
CA SER A 90 3.82 -0.53 6.29
C SER A 90 3.36 -0.52 7.74
N ASP A 91 2.47 0.40 8.11
CA ASP A 91 1.82 0.43 9.42
C ASP A 91 0.38 -0.10 9.36
N LEU A 92 -0.30 0.05 8.22
CA LEU A 92 -1.66 -0.45 8.00
C LEU A 92 -1.74 -1.97 8.08
N VAL A 93 -0.81 -2.71 7.46
CA VAL A 93 -0.83 -4.17 7.49
C VAL A 93 -0.67 -4.72 8.92
N PRO A 94 0.37 -4.34 9.70
CA PRO A 94 0.44 -4.76 11.11
C PRO A 94 -0.75 -4.31 11.95
N ALA A 95 -1.29 -3.09 11.72
CA ALA A 95 -2.45 -2.61 12.46
C ALA A 95 -3.72 -3.44 12.19
N LEU A 96 -3.89 -3.91 10.95
CA LEU A 96 -4.95 -4.84 10.59
C LEU A 96 -4.78 -6.18 11.30
N PHE A 97 -3.58 -6.76 11.26
CA PHE A 97 -3.29 -8.04 11.92
C PHE A 97 -3.51 -7.97 13.42
N GLU A 98 -3.03 -6.90 14.04
CA GLU A 98 -3.24 -6.60 15.46
C GLU A 98 -4.73 -6.47 15.83
N HIS A 99 -5.55 -5.94 14.93
CA HIS A 99 -7.00 -5.82 15.14
C HIS A 99 -7.69 -7.19 15.14
N PHE A 100 -7.37 -8.04 14.17
CA PHE A 100 -7.91 -9.41 14.11
C PHE A 100 -7.41 -10.28 15.27
N GLU A 101 -6.16 -10.11 15.68
CA GLU A 101 -5.61 -10.75 16.87
C GLU A 101 -6.37 -10.33 18.15
N LYS A 102 -6.57 -9.03 18.36
CA LYS A 102 -7.29 -8.51 19.54
C LYS A 102 -8.75 -8.93 19.61
N THR A 103 -9.39 -9.07 18.46
CA THR A 103 -10.78 -9.53 18.38
C THR A 103 -10.90 -11.06 18.34
N ALA A 104 -9.78 -11.78 18.38
CA ALA A 104 -9.70 -13.24 18.28
C ALA A 104 -10.44 -13.81 17.04
N GLN A 105 -10.36 -13.07 15.92
CA GLN A 105 -11.01 -13.44 14.67
C GLN A 105 -9.98 -13.97 13.67
N PRO A 106 -10.25 -15.10 13.00
CA PRO A 106 -9.32 -15.65 12.02
C PRO A 106 -9.21 -14.73 10.80
N LEU A 107 -7.99 -14.54 10.31
CA LEU A 107 -7.70 -13.79 9.10
C LEU A 107 -6.75 -14.60 8.20
N ARG A 108 -7.16 -14.91 6.97
CA ARG A 108 -6.32 -15.62 6.00
C ARG A 108 -5.63 -14.64 5.07
N VAL A 109 -4.30 -14.70 5.01
CA VAL A 109 -3.47 -13.74 4.27
C VAL A 109 -2.63 -14.42 3.21
N PHE A 110 -2.58 -13.83 2.01
CA PHE A 110 -1.65 -14.22 0.96
C PHE A 110 -0.60 -13.13 0.75
N LEU A 111 0.68 -13.52 0.66
CA LEU A 111 1.79 -12.60 0.42
C LEU A 111 2.30 -12.73 -1.02
N LEU A 112 2.19 -11.67 -1.82
CA LEU A 112 2.69 -11.63 -3.19
C LEU A 112 3.76 -10.55 -3.36
N GLY A 113 5.00 -10.96 -3.55
CA GLY A 113 6.15 -10.08 -3.78
C GLY A 113 7.34 -10.36 -2.86
N ALA A 114 8.12 -9.31 -2.60
CA ALA A 114 9.45 -9.39 -1.98
C ALA A 114 10.44 -10.29 -2.73
N GLY A 115 11.68 -10.36 -2.24
CA GLY A 115 12.71 -11.25 -2.79
C GLY A 115 12.53 -12.71 -2.37
N ASP A 116 13.24 -13.62 -3.04
CA ASP A 116 13.17 -15.05 -2.78
C ASP A 116 13.40 -15.40 -1.30
N GLY A 117 12.47 -16.17 -0.75
CA GLY A 117 12.48 -16.60 0.65
C GLY A 117 12.10 -15.51 1.68
N VAL A 118 12.00 -14.22 1.29
CA VAL A 118 11.60 -13.14 2.18
C VAL A 118 10.15 -13.32 2.62
N GLY A 119 9.25 -13.63 1.68
CA GLY A 119 7.84 -13.87 2.01
C GLY A 119 7.64 -15.05 2.97
N VAL A 120 8.45 -16.12 2.86
CA VAL A 120 8.38 -17.28 3.77
C VAL A 120 8.84 -16.90 5.18
N ARG A 121 9.86 -16.05 5.30
CA ARG A 121 10.28 -15.51 6.60
C ARG A 121 9.24 -14.57 7.19
N ALA A 122 8.61 -13.74 6.37
CA ALA A 122 7.49 -12.90 6.79
C ALA A 122 6.33 -13.77 7.31
N ALA A 123 5.97 -14.84 6.60
CA ALA A 123 4.89 -15.75 7.00
C ALA A 123 5.10 -16.30 8.42
N ARG A 124 6.28 -16.86 8.70
CA ARG A 124 6.62 -17.38 10.03
C ARG A 124 6.49 -16.32 11.12
N LYS A 125 7.03 -15.11 10.87
CA LYS A 125 6.96 -14.01 11.84
C LYS A 125 5.54 -13.51 12.07
N ILE A 126 4.71 -13.51 11.02
CA ILE A 126 3.30 -13.12 11.13
C ILE A 126 2.57 -14.13 12.02
N GLU A 127 2.74 -15.42 11.76
CA GLU A 127 2.07 -16.49 12.52
C GLU A 127 2.57 -16.58 13.97
N ASP A 128 3.86 -16.33 14.21
CA ASP A 128 4.44 -16.25 15.56
C ASP A 128 3.90 -15.03 16.35
N GLN A 129 3.66 -13.91 15.68
CA GLN A 129 3.29 -12.64 16.33
C GLN A 129 1.78 -12.45 16.47
N TRP A 130 0.99 -12.94 15.51
CA TRP A 130 -0.47 -12.84 15.47
C TRP A 130 -1.08 -14.23 15.21
N PRO A 131 -1.26 -15.05 16.25
CA PRO A 131 -1.79 -16.42 16.12
C PRO A 131 -3.14 -16.56 15.38
N HIS A 132 -3.95 -15.50 15.31
CA HIS A 132 -5.21 -15.51 14.55
C HIS A 132 -5.04 -15.15 13.07
N VAL A 133 -3.81 -14.83 12.63
CA VAL A 133 -3.49 -14.52 11.23
C VAL A 133 -2.74 -15.69 10.61
N GLU A 134 -3.39 -16.39 9.68
CA GLU A 134 -2.84 -17.54 8.95
C GLU A 134 -2.30 -17.07 7.59
N VAL A 135 -1.04 -17.41 7.26
CA VAL A 135 -0.49 -17.11 5.94
C VAL A 135 -0.69 -18.29 5.00
N VAL A 136 -1.74 -18.18 4.18
CA VAL A 136 -2.26 -19.29 3.36
C VAL A 136 -1.56 -19.44 2.02
N GLY A 137 -0.64 -18.53 1.71
CA GLY A 137 0.20 -18.62 0.53
C GLY A 137 1.22 -17.50 0.44
N VAL A 138 2.34 -17.82 -0.21
CA VAL A 138 3.44 -16.89 -0.45
C VAL A 138 3.96 -17.13 -1.86
N MET A 139 4.13 -16.04 -2.62
CA MET A 139 4.78 -16.07 -3.93
C MET A 139 5.69 -14.87 -4.10
N SER A 140 6.89 -15.10 -4.63
CA SER A 140 7.86 -14.05 -5.00
C SER A 140 8.15 -14.18 -6.50
N PRO A 141 7.31 -13.58 -7.36
CA PRO A 141 7.44 -13.76 -8.80
C PRO A 141 8.69 -13.04 -9.34
N ALA A 142 9.25 -13.57 -10.43
CA ALA A 142 10.45 -13.00 -11.01
C ALA A 142 10.20 -11.61 -11.62
N VAL A 143 11.25 -10.80 -11.71
CA VAL A 143 11.16 -9.46 -12.31
C VAL A 143 10.62 -9.56 -13.75
N GLY A 144 9.57 -8.80 -14.05
CA GLY A 144 8.94 -8.79 -15.37
C GLY A 144 7.82 -9.83 -15.57
N PHE A 145 7.43 -10.57 -14.52
CA PHE A 145 6.28 -11.49 -14.57
C PHE A 145 4.97 -10.81 -15.04
N GLU A 146 4.81 -9.51 -14.76
CA GLU A 146 3.60 -8.74 -15.12
C GLU A 146 3.35 -8.68 -16.64
N HIS A 147 4.37 -8.96 -17.44
CA HIS A 147 4.30 -9.02 -18.90
C HIS A 147 4.09 -10.45 -19.43
N ARG A 148 4.15 -11.47 -18.56
CA ARG A 148 4.03 -12.88 -18.90
C ARG A 148 2.64 -13.39 -18.49
N VAL A 149 1.73 -13.46 -19.46
CA VAL A 149 0.31 -13.80 -19.23
C VAL A 149 0.14 -15.10 -18.46
N LEU A 150 0.82 -16.17 -18.89
CA LEU A 150 0.75 -17.47 -18.22
C LEU A 150 1.20 -17.41 -16.75
N GLU A 151 2.27 -16.69 -16.45
CA GLU A 151 2.76 -16.54 -15.07
C GLU A 151 1.78 -15.72 -14.22
N CYS A 152 1.14 -14.70 -14.79
CA CYS A 152 0.07 -13.96 -14.09
C CYS A 152 -1.16 -14.83 -13.83
N ASP A 153 -1.53 -15.70 -14.77
CA ASP A 153 -2.65 -16.63 -14.61
C ASP A 153 -2.35 -17.65 -13.52
N GLU A 154 -1.16 -18.24 -13.52
CA GLU A 154 -0.70 -19.15 -12.46
C GLU A 154 -0.72 -18.48 -11.07
N ILE A 155 -0.30 -17.21 -10.97
CA ILE A 155 -0.39 -16.45 -9.72
C ILE A 155 -1.85 -16.28 -9.29
N CYS A 156 -2.76 -15.92 -10.20
CA CYS A 156 -4.17 -15.79 -9.90
C CYS A 156 -4.77 -17.12 -9.40
N ASP A 157 -4.46 -18.22 -10.08
CA ASP A 157 -4.94 -19.55 -9.72
C ASP A 157 -4.45 -19.97 -8.32
N ARG A 158 -3.20 -19.69 -7.98
CA ARG A 158 -2.66 -19.93 -6.64
C ARG A 158 -3.35 -19.10 -5.56
N ILE A 159 -3.66 -17.83 -5.85
CA ILE A 159 -4.42 -16.97 -4.93
C ILE A 159 -5.84 -17.52 -4.75
N ILE A 160 -6.52 -17.89 -5.84
CA ILE A 160 -7.88 -18.45 -5.80
C ILE A 160 -7.90 -19.73 -4.96
N LEU A 161 -6.98 -20.67 -5.22
CA LEU A 161 -6.93 -21.97 -4.53
C LEU A 161 -6.60 -21.86 -3.03
N SER A 162 -5.81 -20.87 -2.64
CA SER A 162 -5.45 -20.65 -1.22
C SER A 162 -6.57 -19.96 -0.42
N THR A 163 -7.55 -19.36 -1.10
CA THR A 163 -8.73 -18.72 -0.50
C THR A 163 -8.38 -17.70 0.61
N PRO A 164 -7.56 -16.67 0.33
CA PRO A 164 -7.23 -15.63 1.30
C PRO A 164 -8.37 -14.62 1.46
N ASP A 165 -8.48 -14.03 2.66
CA ASP A 165 -9.30 -12.85 2.91
C ASP A 165 -8.58 -11.58 2.44
N VAL A 166 -7.27 -11.52 2.66
CA VAL A 166 -6.44 -10.36 2.35
C VAL A 166 -5.24 -10.76 1.49
N LEU A 167 -5.02 -10.02 0.40
CA LEU A 167 -3.83 -10.11 -0.44
C LEU A 167 -2.89 -8.95 -0.13
N VAL A 168 -1.69 -9.24 0.38
CA VAL A 168 -0.66 -8.22 0.62
C VAL A 168 0.30 -8.19 -0.57
N LEU A 169 0.32 -7.07 -1.29
CA LEU A 169 1.15 -6.86 -2.47
C LEU A 169 2.43 -6.09 -2.09
N GLY A 170 3.57 -6.74 -2.30
CA GLY A 170 4.91 -6.18 -2.10
C GLY A 170 5.75 -6.18 -3.38
N LEU A 171 5.15 -5.74 -4.49
CA LEU A 171 5.79 -5.72 -5.82
C LEU A 171 6.42 -4.37 -6.17
N GLY A 172 6.07 -3.33 -5.41
CA GLY A 172 6.51 -1.95 -5.62
C GLY A 172 5.65 -1.20 -6.64
N ALA A 173 5.63 0.12 -6.52
CA ALA A 173 4.85 1.00 -7.39
C ALA A 173 5.64 1.42 -8.65
N PRO A 174 5.02 1.42 -9.84
CA PRO A 174 3.57 1.30 -10.09
C PRO A 174 3.06 -0.14 -10.29
N LYS A 175 3.96 -1.13 -10.24
CA LYS A 175 3.67 -2.52 -10.66
C LYS A 175 2.48 -3.14 -9.91
N GLN A 176 2.45 -3.03 -8.59
CA GLN A 176 1.39 -3.63 -7.77
C GLN A 176 0.01 -3.02 -8.07
N GLU A 177 -0.07 -1.71 -8.27
CA GLU A 177 -1.33 -1.01 -8.54
C GLU A 177 -1.86 -1.36 -9.94
N LEU A 178 -0.97 -1.41 -10.94
CA LEU A 178 -1.34 -1.83 -12.30
C LEU A 178 -1.75 -3.31 -12.35
N TRP A 179 -1.03 -4.17 -11.62
CA TRP A 179 -1.34 -5.60 -11.59
C TRP A 179 -2.69 -5.86 -10.94
N ILE A 180 -2.96 -5.30 -9.76
CA ILE A 180 -4.25 -5.52 -9.09
C ILE A 180 -5.40 -4.94 -9.91
N ARG A 181 -5.24 -3.74 -10.49
CA ARG A 181 -6.25 -3.14 -11.36
C ARG A 181 -6.62 -4.06 -12.53
N ARG A 182 -5.64 -4.77 -13.09
CA ARG A 182 -5.83 -5.71 -14.19
C ARG A 182 -6.53 -7.01 -13.80
N PHE A 183 -6.31 -7.52 -12.59
CA PHE A 183 -6.74 -8.87 -12.19
C PHE A 183 -7.80 -8.91 -11.09
N GLN A 184 -8.15 -7.78 -10.45
CA GLN A 184 -9.07 -7.73 -9.31
C GLN A 184 -10.39 -8.48 -9.53
N GLU A 185 -10.99 -8.37 -10.72
CA GLU A 185 -12.31 -8.97 -11.02
C GLU A 185 -12.25 -10.51 -11.03
N ARG A 186 -11.06 -11.09 -11.16
CA ARG A 186 -10.84 -12.55 -11.12
C ARG A 186 -10.55 -13.07 -9.72
N LEU A 187 -10.22 -12.20 -8.77
CA LEU A 187 -9.69 -12.60 -7.47
C LEU A 187 -10.82 -12.63 -6.42
N PRO A 188 -11.14 -13.78 -5.84
CA PRO A 188 -12.09 -13.89 -4.73
C PRO A 188 -11.37 -13.57 -3.42
N VAL A 189 -11.02 -12.30 -3.23
CA VAL A 189 -10.33 -11.77 -2.05
C VAL A 189 -11.14 -10.59 -1.54
N ALA A 190 -11.23 -10.37 -0.23
CA ALA A 190 -12.00 -9.24 0.30
C ALA A 190 -11.23 -7.92 0.18
N ALA A 191 -9.91 -7.95 0.38
CA ALA A 191 -9.06 -6.77 0.28
C ALA A 191 -7.68 -7.09 -0.32
N ALA A 192 -7.21 -6.28 -1.27
CA ALA A 192 -5.83 -6.29 -1.76
C ALA A 192 -5.10 -5.00 -1.35
N LEU A 193 -3.93 -5.14 -0.72
CA LEU A 193 -3.19 -4.02 -0.12
C LEU A 193 -1.92 -3.75 -0.93
N CYS A 194 -1.87 -2.63 -1.67
CA CYS A 194 -0.68 -2.18 -2.38
C CYS A 194 0.29 -1.47 -1.43
N VAL A 195 1.24 -2.21 -0.86
CA VAL A 195 2.05 -1.75 0.30
C VAL A 195 3.56 -1.91 0.15
N GLY A 196 4.06 -2.25 -1.05
CA GLY A 196 5.48 -2.21 -1.38
C GLY A 196 6.36 -3.01 -0.41
N ALA A 197 7.36 -2.37 0.21
CA ALA A 197 8.36 -3.04 1.05
C ALA A 197 7.84 -3.57 2.40
N THR A 198 6.51 -3.63 2.61
CA THR A 198 5.90 -4.08 3.85
C THR A 198 6.22 -5.54 4.16
N ILE A 199 6.28 -6.40 3.14
CA ILE A 199 6.69 -7.80 3.31
C ILE A 199 8.15 -7.89 3.80
N ASP A 200 9.07 -7.06 3.27
CA ASP A 200 10.46 -6.99 3.75
C ASP A 200 10.54 -6.55 5.22
N PHE A 201 9.70 -5.60 5.64
CA PHE A 201 9.63 -5.15 7.03
C PHE A 201 9.10 -6.24 7.97
N LEU A 202 8.06 -6.96 7.56
CA LEU A 202 7.50 -8.10 8.31
C LEU A 202 8.51 -9.25 8.42
N ALA A 203 9.27 -9.52 7.36
CA ALA A 203 10.36 -10.48 7.37
C ALA A 203 11.55 -10.03 8.26
N GLY A 204 11.64 -8.74 8.60
CA GLY A 204 12.77 -8.14 9.31
C GLY A 204 14.04 -7.95 8.47
N GLU A 205 13.93 -8.06 7.14
CA GLU A 205 15.04 -7.77 6.21
C GLU A 205 15.40 -6.29 6.21
N LYS A 206 14.40 -5.44 6.44
CA LYS A 206 14.57 -4.01 6.58
C LYS A 206 14.20 -3.58 7.98
N SER A 207 15.06 -2.80 8.60
CA SER A 207 14.71 -2.12 9.85
C SER A 207 13.84 -0.91 9.53
N ARG A 208 12.68 -0.80 10.20
CA ARG A 208 11.89 0.44 10.19
C ARG A 208 12.70 1.56 10.83
N ALA A 209 12.43 2.81 10.41
CA ALA A 209 13.03 3.94 11.09
C ALA A 209 12.59 3.96 12.57
N PRO A 210 13.48 4.36 13.51
CA PRO A 210 13.12 4.46 14.92
C PRO A 210 11.87 5.33 15.14
N LYS A 211 11.10 5.07 16.20
CA LYS A 211 9.84 5.78 16.49
C LYS A 211 10.00 7.31 16.48
N ILE A 212 11.12 7.83 16.96
CA ILE A 212 11.44 9.28 16.96
C ILE A 212 11.51 9.81 15.52
N PHE A 213 12.19 9.11 14.61
CA PHE A 213 12.26 9.52 13.21
C PHE A 213 10.90 9.47 12.53
N ARG A 214 10.08 8.45 12.83
CA ARG A 214 8.71 8.34 12.27
C ARG A 214 7.79 9.45 12.77
N THR A 215 7.77 9.69 14.09
CA THR A 215 6.97 10.75 14.71
C THR A 215 7.40 12.14 14.26
N LEU A 216 8.70 12.39 14.04
CA LEU A 216 9.21 13.62 13.45
C LEU A 216 8.98 13.70 11.93
N GLY A 217 8.67 12.60 11.25
CA GLY A 217 8.49 12.56 9.79
C GLY A 217 9.82 12.52 9.03
N LEU A 218 10.89 12.12 9.70
CA LEU A 218 12.26 11.96 9.17
C LEU A 218 12.54 10.52 8.72
N GLU A 219 11.51 9.70 8.51
CA GLU A 219 11.65 8.33 8.01
C GLU A 219 12.34 8.30 6.63
N TRP A 220 12.11 9.32 5.80
CA TRP A 220 12.82 9.50 4.53
C TRP A 220 14.34 9.67 4.74
N MET A 221 14.77 10.39 5.76
CA MET A 221 16.19 10.62 6.06
C MET A 221 16.88 9.33 6.52
N HIS A 222 16.22 8.56 7.40
CA HIS A 222 16.72 7.24 7.80
C HIS A 222 16.85 6.30 6.59
N ARG A 223 15.83 6.23 5.74
CA ARG A 223 15.87 5.39 4.52
C ARG A 223 16.97 5.84 3.55
N MET A 224 17.15 7.15 3.38
CA MET A 224 18.22 7.70 2.55
C MET A 224 19.60 7.23 3.00
N LEU A 225 19.84 7.16 4.32
CA LEU A 225 21.11 6.65 4.85
C LEU A 225 21.27 5.15 4.60
N SER A 226 20.19 4.37 4.57
CA SER A 226 20.23 2.92 4.30
C SER A 226 20.39 2.58 2.81
N GLU A 227 19.81 3.37 1.89
CA GLU A 227 19.87 3.12 0.45
C GLU A 227 20.19 4.40 -0.37
N PRO A 228 21.35 5.05 -0.14
CA PRO A 228 21.62 6.40 -0.61
C PRO A 228 21.61 6.52 -2.13
N ARG A 229 22.24 5.57 -2.85
CA ARG A 229 22.34 5.62 -4.32
C ARG A 229 20.98 5.62 -5.03
N ARG A 230 20.02 4.86 -4.48
CA ARG A 230 18.67 4.73 -5.04
C ARG A 230 17.78 5.89 -4.63
N LEU A 231 17.78 6.24 -3.35
CA LEU A 231 16.82 7.20 -2.79
C LEU A 231 17.24 8.66 -2.98
N LEU A 232 18.54 8.99 -3.04
CA LEU A 232 18.98 10.37 -3.28
C LEU A 232 18.49 10.89 -4.63
N ARG A 233 18.67 10.11 -5.70
CA ARG A 233 18.23 10.51 -7.05
C ARG A 233 16.72 10.71 -7.11
N ARG A 234 15.97 9.76 -6.52
CA ARG A 234 14.52 9.84 -6.41
C ARG A 234 14.08 11.07 -5.62
N TYR A 235 14.62 11.30 -4.42
CA TYR A 235 14.23 12.43 -3.58
C TYR A 235 14.60 13.77 -4.19
N ALA A 236 15.75 13.90 -4.86
CA ALA A 236 16.10 15.13 -5.56
C ALA A 236 15.10 15.45 -6.68
N TYR A 237 14.70 14.42 -7.44
CA TYR A 237 13.70 14.55 -8.49
C TYR A 237 12.31 14.87 -7.92
N ASP A 238 11.88 14.13 -6.89
CA ASP A 238 10.60 14.32 -6.22
C ASP A 238 10.50 15.72 -5.62
N ALA A 239 11.55 16.20 -4.96
CA ALA A 239 11.63 17.54 -4.37
C ALA A 239 11.59 18.66 -5.43
N TRP A 240 11.98 18.36 -6.67
CA TRP A 240 11.88 19.32 -7.78
C TRP A 240 10.49 19.34 -8.41
N VAL A 241 9.86 18.18 -8.57
CA VAL A 241 8.59 18.04 -9.30
C VAL A 241 7.39 18.31 -8.39
N PHE A 242 7.40 17.79 -7.17
CA PHE A 242 6.24 17.87 -6.26
C PHE A 242 5.79 19.30 -5.94
N PRO A 243 6.68 20.28 -5.64
CA PRO A 243 6.25 21.67 -5.42
C PRO A 243 5.57 22.29 -6.65
N ARG A 244 5.98 21.91 -7.87
CA ARG A 244 5.33 22.40 -9.10
C ARG A 244 3.94 21.83 -9.27
N LEU A 245 3.76 20.54 -8.94
CA LEU A 245 2.45 19.90 -8.93
C LEU A 245 1.55 20.55 -7.88
N PHE A 246 2.07 20.84 -6.68
CA PHE A 246 1.35 21.57 -5.65
C PHE A 246 0.90 22.96 -6.11
N VAL A 247 1.81 23.75 -6.73
CA VAL A 247 1.46 25.08 -7.24
C VAL A 247 0.42 25.00 -8.35
N ARG A 248 0.53 24.04 -9.27
CA ARG A 248 -0.48 23.81 -10.31
C ARG A 248 -1.84 23.49 -9.70
N GLU A 249 -1.88 22.58 -8.73
CA GLU A 249 -3.11 22.20 -8.01
C GLU A 249 -3.73 23.42 -7.28
N TRP A 250 -2.89 24.26 -6.68
CA TRP A 250 -3.35 25.48 -6.02
C TRP A 250 -3.91 26.51 -7.00
N MET A 251 -3.28 26.69 -8.16
CA MET A 251 -3.77 27.59 -9.21
C MET A 251 -5.10 27.14 -9.81
N LEU A 252 -5.29 25.83 -10.01
CA LEU A 252 -6.53 25.27 -10.56
C LEU A 252 -7.74 25.44 -9.61
N ARG A 253 -7.50 25.85 -8.36
CA ARG A 253 -8.52 26.03 -7.32
C ARG A 253 -8.84 27.48 -7.00
N LYS A 254 -8.06 28.42 -7.54
CA LYS A 254 -8.42 29.85 -7.53
C LYS A 254 -9.34 30.15 -8.70
#